data_AF-A0A511NAB7-F1
#
_entry.id   AF-A0A511NAB7-F1
#
_cell.length_a   1.000
_cell.length_b   1.000
_cell.length_c   1.000
_cell.angle_alpha   90.00
_cell.angle_beta   90.00
_cell.angle_gamma   90.00
#
_symmetry.space_group_name_H-M   'P 1'
#
loop_
_entity.id
_entity.type
_entity.pdbx_description
1 polymer ?
#
loop_
_entity_poly.entity_id
_entity_poly.type
_entity_poly.pdbx_seq_one_letter_code
_entity_poly.pdbx_strand_id
1 'polypeptide(L)'
;MGLLTLTLMTACGQTTPPTSPTPNPGPEKKYRPSTSPDVYLFGISGKCFKQNDNILPFTCLNLLPAQMESQDAIVEKQNTKNNWDYLSAVLPNQTESTLQNLADTIAAQGYTVGYDGVAGSWPDRANTSSGSYAEYYGVKTLLKALTIIYNQDIKGVENPSKVVLVSHSHGVVWSHVIQWALPQLPIEVAVDFDGVCRYWGTDNAADITGDGNPYQIPVSSLCGEQITGGGTANDIQNVVFDNVKWNLEIQADNTPVCGGLATLAGVYDGHDNWRYSGGTSGLYALRPCDNHMTVIHPNRSGMKFVRDTLKIIFPKR
;
A
#
# COMPACT_ATOMS: atom_id res chain seq x y z
N MET A 1 86.64 -54.46 4.31
CA MET A 1 85.74 -53.63 3.48
C MET A 1 84.37 -54.30 3.52
N GLY A 2 83.39 -53.58 4.09
CA GLY A 2 82.15 -54.15 4.62
C GLY A 2 81.10 -54.48 3.57
N LEU A 3 80.41 -55.59 3.81
CA LEU A 3 79.24 -56.05 3.06
C LEU A 3 77.99 -55.42 3.70
N LEU A 4 77.27 -54.61 2.93
CA LEU A 4 76.02 -53.98 3.33
C LEU A 4 74.88 -55.01 3.28
N THR A 5 74.20 -55.25 4.40
CA THR A 5 73.01 -56.10 4.48
C THR A 5 71.76 -55.22 4.39
N LEU A 6 70.96 -55.40 3.33
CA LEU A 6 69.72 -54.65 3.08
C LEU A 6 68.54 -55.39 3.70
N THR A 7 67.92 -54.84 4.74
CA THR A 7 66.72 -55.38 5.38
C THR A 7 65.48 -54.73 4.75
N LEU A 8 64.66 -55.49 4.02
CA LEU A 8 63.33 -55.05 3.59
C LEU A 8 62.36 -55.12 4.78
N MET A 9 61.82 -53.98 5.18
CA MET A 9 60.64 -53.92 6.06
C MET A 9 59.39 -53.73 5.19
N THR A 10 58.51 -54.73 5.21
CA THR A 10 57.18 -54.68 4.58
C THR A 10 56.22 -53.98 5.53
N ALA A 11 55.81 -52.75 5.20
CA ALA A 11 54.78 -52.02 5.94
C ALA A 11 53.39 -52.47 5.47
N CYS A 12 52.63 -53.11 6.35
CA CYS A 12 51.19 -53.31 6.15
C CYS A 12 50.47 -51.97 6.31
N GLY A 13 50.09 -51.35 5.19
CA GLY A 13 49.24 -50.15 5.19
C GLY A 13 47.83 -50.51 5.67
N GLN A 14 47.43 -50.01 6.83
CA GLN A 14 46.03 -50.00 7.24
C GLN A 14 45.27 -49.01 6.34
N THR A 15 44.42 -49.54 5.46
CA THR A 15 43.45 -48.76 4.71
C THR A 15 42.36 -48.28 5.66
N THR A 16 42.33 -46.98 5.94
CA THR A 16 41.19 -46.36 6.62
C THR A 16 39.93 -46.54 5.76
N PRO A 17 38.78 -46.96 6.34
CA PRO A 17 37.53 -47.02 5.60
C PRO A 17 37.20 -45.62 5.06
N PRO A 18 36.71 -45.49 3.82
CA PRO A 18 36.24 -44.22 3.29
C PRO A 18 35.15 -43.68 4.22
N THR A 19 35.38 -42.51 4.80
CA THR A 19 34.37 -41.76 5.55
C THR A 19 33.18 -41.54 4.62
N SER A 20 32.01 -42.09 5.00
CA SER A 20 30.78 -41.82 4.28
C SER A 20 30.58 -40.31 4.16
N PRO A 21 30.32 -39.78 2.94
CA PRO A 21 30.12 -38.35 2.77
C PRO A 21 28.97 -37.92 3.67
N THR A 22 29.24 -36.98 4.58
CA THR A 22 28.21 -36.35 5.40
C THR A 22 27.16 -35.80 4.45
N PRO A 23 25.86 -36.14 4.61
CA PRO A 23 24.81 -35.60 3.78
C PRO A 23 24.95 -34.09 3.77
N ASN A 24 25.04 -33.51 2.58
CA ASN A 24 25.13 -32.06 2.42
C ASN A 24 23.91 -31.48 3.16
N PRO A 25 24.08 -30.72 4.25
CA PRO A 25 22.93 -30.13 4.92
C PRO A 25 22.21 -29.33 3.86
N GLY A 26 20.93 -29.66 3.63
CA GLY A 26 20.12 -28.92 2.66
C GLY A 26 20.20 -27.42 2.96
N PRO A 27 19.90 -26.55 1.98
CA PRO A 27 19.95 -25.11 2.18
C PRO A 27 19.20 -24.74 3.46
N GLU A 28 19.88 -24.01 4.34
CA GLU A 28 19.32 -23.62 5.63
C GLU A 28 18.02 -22.86 5.40
N LYS A 29 16.95 -23.30 6.08
CA LYS A 29 15.64 -22.67 6.00
C LYS A 29 15.74 -21.26 6.59
N LYS A 30 15.55 -20.25 5.75
CA LYS A 30 15.47 -18.86 6.19
C LYS A 30 14.06 -18.58 6.72
N TYR A 31 13.98 -18.14 7.97
CA TYR A 31 12.76 -17.62 8.58
C TYR A 31 12.84 -16.09 8.67
N ARG A 32 11.68 -15.42 8.68
CA ARG A 32 11.63 -13.99 9.02
C ARG A 32 11.92 -13.79 10.51
N PRO A 33 12.39 -12.60 10.94
CA PRO A 33 12.52 -12.27 12.35
C PRO A 33 11.23 -12.54 13.14
N SER A 34 11.35 -13.01 14.38
CA SER A 34 10.20 -13.27 15.25
C SER A 34 9.42 -11.99 15.62
N THR A 35 10.04 -10.83 15.43
CA THR A 35 9.44 -9.51 15.63
C THR A 35 8.64 -9.03 14.41
N SER A 36 8.80 -9.66 13.25
CA SER A 36 8.10 -9.26 12.02
C SER A 36 6.64 -9.77 12.07
N PRO A 37 5.64 -8.91 11.84
CA PRO A 37 4.25 -9.33 11.80
C PRO A 37 3.98 -10.30 10.65
N ASP A 38 2.91 -11.07 10.77
CA ASP A 38 2.38 -11.86 9.67
C ASP A 38 1.91 -10.99 8.50
N VAL A 39 1.34 -9.82 8.83
CA VAL A 39 0.76 -8.89 7.86
C VAL A 39 1.25 -7.48 8.12
N TYR A 40 1.81 -6.85 7.09
CA TYR A 40 2.06 -5.42 7.03
C TYR A 40 0.90 -4.75 6.28
N LEU A 41 0.20 -3.81 6.92
CA LEU A 41 -0.92 -3.08 6.35
C LEU A 41 -0.55 -1.60 6.23
N PHE A 42 -0.49 -1.08 5.01
CA PHE A 42 -0.11 0.31 4.75
C PHE A 42 -1.26 1.11 4.19
N GLY A 43 -1.59 2.22 4.86
CA GLY A 43 -2.56 3.20 4.38
C GLY A 43 -1.91 4.27 3.52
N ILE A 44 -2.49 4.59 2.37
CA ILE A 44 -2.05 5.68 1.49
C ILE A 44 -3.22 6.64 1.34
N SER A 45 -3.15 7.73 2.11
CA SER A 45 -4.17 8.77 2.10
C SER A 45 -4.15 9.51 0.76
N GLY A 46 -5.30 10.00 0.30
CA GLY A 46 -5.40 10.91 -0.83
C GLY A 46 -5.08 12.36 -0.49
N LYS A 47 -5.30 13.26 -1.45
CA LYS A 47 -5.12 14.69 -1.29
C LYS A 47 -6.44 15.43 -1.21
N CYS A 48 -6.39 16.55 -0.51
CA CYS A 48 -7.41 17.57 -0.56
C CYS A 48 -7.16 18.52 -1.74
N PHE A 49 -8.20 18.73 -2.55
CA PHE A 49 -8.14 19.60 -3.73
C PHE A 49 -7.74 21.03 -3.38
N LYS A 50 -6.84 21.63 -4.17
CA LYS A 50 -6.46 23.04 -3.98
C LYS A 50 -7.62 23.98 -4.34
N GLN A 51 -7.77 25.01 -3.52
CA GLN A 51 -8.89 25.96 -3.39
C GLN A 51 -9.17 26.87 -4.61
N ASN A 52 -8.44 26.72 -5.72
CA ASN A 52 -8.45 27.72 -6.79
C ASN A 52 -9.74 27.69 -7.65
N ASP A 53 -10.56 26.66 -7.49
CA ASP A 53 -11.89 26.56 -8.10
C ASP A 53 -12.94 26.96 -7.05
N ASN A 54 -13.56 28.13 -7.20
CA ASN A 54 -14.64 28.70 -6.35
C ASN A 54 -15.91 27.81 -6.19
N ILE A 55 -15.83 26.54 -6.59
CA ILE A 55 -16.93 25.57 -6.63
C ILE A 55 -16.74 24.47 -5.57
N LEU A 56 -15.54 24.35 -4.95
CA LEU A 56 -15.15 23.16 -4.18
C LEU A 56 -14.61 23.33 -2.74
N PRO A 57 -15.02 24.33 -1.92
CA PRO A 57 -14.51 24.45 -0.55
C PRO A 57 -14.95 23.33 0.42
N PHE A 58 -15.69 22.31 -0.03
CA PHE A 58 -16.38 21.35 0.85
C PHE A 58 -15.84 19.92 0.84
N THR A 59 -14.98 19.55 -0.10
CA THR A 59 -14.54 18.15 -0.24
C THR A 59 -13.59 17.69 0.86
N CYS A 60 -13.06 18.55 1.74
CA CYS A 60 -12.20 18.11 2.85
C CYS A 60 -12.65 18.52 4.26
N LEU A 61 -13.72 19.30 4.38
CA LEU A 61 -14.21 19.75 5.69
C LEU A 61 -14.60 18.60 6.62
N ASN A 62 -15.05 17.46 6.07
CA ASN A 62 -15.45 16.28 6.85
C ASN A 62 -14.29 15.35 7.24
N LEU A 63 -13.08 15.56 6.70
CA LEU A 63 -11.88 14.81 7.10
C LEU A 63 -11.07 15.53 8.18
N LEU A 64 -11.46 16.73 8.58
CA LEU A 64 -10.75 17.48 9.61
C LEU A 64 -11.30 17.16 11.00
N PRO A 65 -10.45 17.01 12.03
CA PRO A 65 -10.90 16.89 13.41
C PRO A 65 -11.81 18.06 13.80
N ALA A 66 -12.91 17.79 14.53
CA ALA A 66 -13.92 18.77 14.93
C ALA A 66 -13.39 19.95 15.79
N GLN A 67 -12.12 19.90 16.21
CA GLN A 67 -11.49 20.89 17.09
C GLN A 67 -10.67 21.97 16.34
N MET A 68 -10.82 22.10 15.02
CA MET A 68 -10.12 23.16 14.27
C MET A 68 -10.93 24.46 14.23
N GLU A 69 -10.55 25.42 15.08
CA GLU A 69 -11.22 26.71 15.25
C GLU A 69 -11.02 27.64 14.04
N SER A 70 -12.13 28.12 13.47
CA SER A 70 -12.29 29.11 12.38
C SER A 70 -12.01 28.65 10.93
N GLN A 71 -12.89 29.04 10.01
CA GLN A 71 -12.87 28.67 8.60
C GLN A 71 -11.64 29.23 7.85
N ASP A 72 -11.14 30.40 8.25
CA ASP A 72 -9.93 31.01 7.69
C ASP A 72 -8.65 30.30 8.18
N ALA A 73 -8.60 29.91 9.45
CA ALA A 73 -7.52 29.07 9.95
C ALA A 73 -7.59 27.65 9.37
N ILE A 74 -8.78 27.15 9.01
CA ILE A 74 -8.97 25.89 8.28
C ILE A 74 -8.41 26.02 6.86
N VAL A 75 -8.66 27.13 6.15
CA VAL A 75 -8.20 27.39 4.78
C VAL A 75 -6.67 27.60 4.69
N GLU A 76 -6.09 28.42 5.56
CA GLU A 76 -4.64 28.66 5.61
C GLU A 76 -3.89 27.40 6.04
N LYS A 77 -4.50 26.61 6.93
CA LYS A 77 -4.02 25.27 7.26
C LYS A 77 -4.22 24.31 6.09
N GLN A 78 -5.34 24.28 5.37
CA GLN A 78 -5.57 23.40 4.23
C GLN A 78 -4.50 23.55 3.14
N ASN A 79 -4.10 24.79 2.80
CA ASN A 79 -3.05 25.01 1.80
C ASN A 79 -1.65 24.46 2.19
N THR A 80 -1.42 24.12 3.46
CA THR A 80 -0.21 23.43 3.98
C THR A 80 -0.48 22.04 4.59
N LYS A 81 -1.75 21.61 4.73
CA LYS A 81 -2.22 20.35 5.34
C LYS A 81 -2.86 19.36 4.38
N ASN A 82 -2.95 19.66 3.09
CA ASN A 82 -3.69 18.83 2.13
C ASN A 82 -3.13 17.41 1.88
N ASN A 83 -2.03 17.02 2.52
CA ASN A 83 -1.34 15.74 2.35
C ASN A 83 -0.95 15.16 3.72
N TRP A 84 -1.91 14.61 4.47
CA TRP A 84 -1.63 14.00 5.76
C TRP A 84 -2.23 12.59 5.81
N ASP A 85 -1.71 11.76 6.71
CA ASP A 85 -2.21 10.41 6.91
C ASP A 85 -3.50 10.41 7.74
N TYR A 86 -4.64 10.49 7.07
CA TYR A 86 -5.95 10.41 7.72
C TYR A 86 -6.49 8.99 7.85
N LEU A 87 -5.92 8.01 7.13
CA LEU A 87 -6.37 6.62 7.21
C LEU A 87 -5.97 5.98 8.55
N SER A 88 -4.84 6.38 9.14
CA SER A 88 -4.45 5.95 10.48
C SER A 88 -5.12 6.75 11.60
N ALA A 89 -5.71 7.91 11.29
CA ALA A 89 -6.32 8.79 12.28
C ALA A 89 -7.78 8.41 12.57
N VAL A 90 -8.21 8.62 13.81
CA VAL A 90 -9.62 8.51 14.19
C VAL A 90 -10.33 9.79 13.77
N LEU A 91 -11.19 9.71 12.75
CA LEU A 91 -11.93 10.86 12.24
C LEU A 91 -13.11 11.24 13.17
N PRO A 92 -13.66 12.47 13.06
CA PRO A 92 -14.85 12.85 13.83
C PRO A 92 -15.98 11.85 13.68
N ASN A 93 -16.64 11.54 14.80
CA ASN A 93 -17.74 10.57 14.87
C ASN A 93 -17.34 9.12 14.56
N GLN A 94 -16.04 8.81 14.58
CA GLN A 94 -15.53 7.44 14.54
C GLN A 94 -14.91 7.07 15.89
N THR A 95 -14.94 5.78 16.21
CA THR A 95 -14.31 5.21 17.40
C THR A 95 -12.93 4.60 17.12
N GLU A 96 -12.61 4.43 15.83
CA GLU A 96 -11.42 3.75 15.33
C GLU A 96 -11.07 4.34 13.97
N SER A 97 -9.80 4.24 13.57
CA SER A 97 -9.37 4.64 12.23
C SER A 97 -9.64 3.54 11.20
N THR A 98 -9.57 3.90 9.92
CA THR A 98 -9.71 2.95 8.81
C THR A 98 -8.70 1.81 8.92
N LEU A 99 -7.42 2.13 9.16
CA LEU A 99 -6.38 1.09 9.24
C LEU A 99 -6.51 0.23 10.49
N GLN A 100 -6.85 0.82 11.64
CA GLN A 100 -7.07 0.06 12.87
C GLN A 100 -8.21 -0.95 12.67
N ASN A 101 -9.33 -0.52 12.09
CA ASN A 101 -10.49 -1.39 11.85
C ASN A 101 -10.17 -2.59 10.95
N LEU A 102 -9.36 -2.37 9.91
CA LEU A 102 -8.92 -3.44 9.01
C LEU A 102 -7.87 -4.35 9.67
N ALA A 103 -6.94 -3.77 10.42
CA ALA A 103 -5.93 -4.52 11.16
C ALA A 103 -6.59 -5.44 12.20
N ASP A 104 -7.55 -4.95 12.97
CA ASP A 104 -8.31 -5.75 13.94
C ASP A 104 -9.10 -6.87 13.27
N THR A 105 -9.63 -6.63 12.08
CA THR A 105 -10.34 -7.65 11.30
C THR A 105 -9.43 -8.82 10.95
N ILE A 106 -8.21 -8.55 10.51
CA ILE A 106 -7.20 -9.58 10.17
C ILE A 106 -6.66 -10.23 11.45
N ALA A 107 -6.39 -9.43 12.50
CA ALA A 107 -5.89 -9.93 13.78
C ALA A 107 -6.88 -10.90 14.45
N ALA A 108 -8.18 -10.64 14.34
CA ALA A 108 -9.24 -11.54 14.80
C ALA A 108 -9.23 -12.93 14.12
N GLN A 109 -8.51 -13.09 13.00
CA GLN A 109 -8.27 -14.38 12.33
C GLN A 109 -7.00 -15.09 12.83
N GLY A 110 -6.32 -14.56 13.86
CA GLY A 110 -5.12 -15.16 14.46
C GLY A 110 -3.79 -14.72 13.86
N TYR A 111 -3.77 -13.60 13.13
CA TYR A 111 -2.56 -13.02 12.54
C TYR A 111 -2.00 -11.91 13.43
N THR A 112 -0.68 -11.79 13.49
CA THR A 112 -0.03 -10.57 13.98
C THR A 112 -0.01 -9.52 12.87
N VAL A 113 -0.48 -8.30 13.17
CA VAL A 113 -0.63 -7.24 12.17
C VAL A 113 0.11 -5.99 12.64
N GLY A 114 1.01 -5.48 11.81
CA GLY A 114 1.56 -4.13 11.94
C GLY A 114 0.91 -3.24 10.89
N TYR A 115 0.50 -2.03 11.28
CA TYR A 115 -0.03 -1.06 10.32
C TYR A 115 0.59 0.33 10.50
N ASP A 116 0.70 1.04 9.39
CA ASP A 116 1.18 2.43 9.34
C ASP A 116 0.54 3.14 8.16
N GLY A 117 0.47 4.46 8.19
CA GLY A 117 -0.11 5.24 7.11
C GLY A 117 0.83 6.32 6.61
N VAL A 118 0.63 6.67 5.34
CA VAL A 118 1.41 7.69 4.65
C VAL A 118 0.49 8.74 4.03
N ALA A 119 1.03 9.95 3.95
CA ALA A 119 0.41 11.03 3.21
C ALA A 119 0.39 10.72 1.71
N GLY A 120 -0.63 11.22 1.02
CA GLY A 120 -0.75 11.17 -0.43
C GLY A 120 0.22 12.07 -1.17
N SER A 121 1.49 12.13 -0.77
CA SER A 121 2.54 12.94 -1.40
C SER A 121 3.77 12.11 -1.71
N TRP A 122 4.54 12.55 -2.70
CA TRP A 122 5.80 11.89 -3.04
C TRP A 122 6.85 12.01 -1.92
N PRO A 123 7.28 13.21 -1.48
CA PRO A 123 8.18 13.35 -0.34
C PRO A 123 7.44 13.27 0.99
N ASP A 124 8.23 13.08 2.05
CA ASP A 124 7.78 13.31 3.43
C ASP A 124 7.42 14.79 3.61
N ARG A 125 6.39 15.06 4.40
CA ARG A 125 5.88 16.42 4.63
C ARG A 125 5.78 16.70 6.11
N ALA A 126 6.39 17.79 6.56
CA ALA A 126 6.13 18.32 7.89
C ALA A 126 4.89 19.21 7.88
N ASN A 127 3.96 18.98 8.82
CA ASN A 127 2.87 19.92 9.08
C ASN A 127 3.37 21.04 9.99
N THR A 128 3.66 22.21 9.41
CA THR A 128 4.30 23.32 10.13
C THR A 128 3.32 24.25 10.86
N SER A 129 2.00 24.01 10.71
CA SER A 129 0.97 24.99 11.12
C SER A 129 0.66 25.06 12.63
N SER A 130 1.29 24.24 13.47
CA SER A 130 1.15 24.27 14.94
C SER A 130 2.46 24.51 15.69
N GLY A 131 3.57 24.78 14.98
CA GLY A 131 4.90 24.87 15.59
C GLY A 131 5.43 23.52 16.12
N SER A 132 4.70 22.42 15.92
CA SER A 132 5.15 21.05 16.18
C SER A 132 5.16 20.28 14.87
N TYR A 133 6.36 19.92 14.40
CA TYR A 133 6.59 19.12 13.20
C TYR A 133 6.04 17.71 13.41
N ALA A 134 4.78 17.46 13.07
CA ALA A 134 4.40 16.10 12.72
C ALA A 134 4.89 15.87 11.29
N GLU A 135 6.00 15.14 11.16
CA GLU A 135 6.45 14.61 9.87
C GLU A 135 5.53 13.46 9.47
N TYR A 136 4.80 13.63 8.36
CA TYR A 136 4.08 12.54 7.72
C TYR A 136 4.97 11.94 6.65
N TYR A 137 5.15 10.63 6.71
CA TYR A 137 5.85 9.89 5.66
C TYR A 137 5.08 10.00 4.34
N GLY A 138 5.81 10.16 3.24
CA GLY A 138 5.30 10.11 1.88
C GLY A 138 5.56 8.77 1.21
N VAL A 139 5.13 8.66 -0.04
CA VAL A 139 5.24 7.46 -0.88
C VAL A 139 6.71 7.04 -1.08
N LYS A 140 7.64 8.00 -1.18
CA LYS A 140 9.08 7.72 -1.29
C LYS A 140 9.63 6.96 -0.08
N THR A 141 9.14 7.26 1.12
CA THR A 141 9.54 6.56 2.34
C THR A 141 8.89 5.19 2.44
N LEU A 142 7.61 5.06 2.05
CA LEU A 142 6.95 3.76 1.95
C LEU A 142 7.65 2.81 0.96
N LEU A 143 8.06 3.29 -0.21
CA LEU A 143 8.81 2.49 -1.20
C LEU A 143 10.12 1.90 -0.62
N LYS A 144 10.83 2.70 0.19
CA LYS A 144 12.03 2.23 0.91
C LYS A 144 11.68 1.16 1.94
N ALA A 145 10.65 1.40 2.75
CA ALA A 145 10.19 0.45 3.77
C ALA A 145 9.76 -0.89 3.15
N LEU A 146 8.98 -0.86 2.07
CA LEU A 146 8.54 -2.06 1.33
C LEU A 146 9.72 -2.83 0.73
N THR A 147 10.76 -2.13 0.25
CA THR A 147 11.99 -2.77 -0.23
C THR A 147 12.73 -3.49 0.89
N ILE A 148 12.76 -2.92 2.10
CA ILE A 148 13.36 -3.56 3.28
C ILE A 148 12.55 -4.81 3.66
N ILE A 149 11.23 -4.67 3.80
CA ILE A 149 10.30 -5.78 4.14
C ILE A 149 10.43 -6.90 3.12
N TYR A 150 10.47 -6.60 1.82
CA TYR A 150 10.65 -7.62 0.79
C TYR A 150 11.93 -8.43 1.00
N ASN A 151 13.06 -7.77 1.25
CA ASN A 151 14.35 -8.44 1.38
C ASN A 151 14.48 -9.24 2.70
N GLN A 152 13.90 -8.73 3.78
CA GLN A 152 14.00 -9.32 5.12
C GLN A 152 12.96 -10.40 5.36
N ASP A 153 11.69 -10.09 5.10
CA ASP A 153 10.54 -10.85 5.61
C ASP A 153 9.82 -11.69 4.55
N ILE A 154 10.14 -11.50 3.27
CA ILE A 154 9.45 -12.15 2.15
C ILE A 154 10.40 -13.01 1.30
N LYS A 155 11.45 -12.41 0.75
CA LYS A 155 12.31 -13.06 -0.24
C LYS A 155 13.07 -14.25 0.37
N GLY A 156 12.74 -15.44 -0.13
CA GLY A 156 13.37 -16.70 0.24
C GLY A 156 13.03 -17.16 1.66
N VAL A 157 11.97 -16.60 2.27
CA VAL A 157 11.52 -16.97 3.62
C VAL A 157 10.48 -18.09 3.54
N GLU A 158 10.57 -19.09 4.42
CA GLU A 158 9.64 -20.24 4.43
C GLU A 158 8.19 -19.83 4.76
N ASN A 159 8.03 -18.90 5.72
CA ASN A 159 6.74 -18.31 6.11
C ASN A 159 6.81 -16.79 5.88
N PRO A 160 6.67 -16.32 4.62
CA PRO A 160 6.84 -14.92 4.31
C PRO A 160 5.73 -14.07 4.93
N SER A 161 6.04 -12.82 5.28
CA SER A 161 5.02 -11.83 5.64
C SER A 161 4.19 -11.45 4.41
N LYS A 162 2.97 -10.98 4.66
CA LYS A 162 2.04 -10.52 3.62
C LYS A 162 1.94 -8.99 3.65
N VAL A 163 1.81 -8.38 2.48
CA VAL A 163 1.60 -6.93 2.35
C VAL A 163 0.16 -6.66 1.93
N VAL A 164 -0.49 -5.73 2.63
CA VAL A 164 -1.79 -5.17 2.31
C VAL A 164 -1.63 -3.67 2.08
N LEU A 165 -2.08 -3.17 0.94
CA LEU A 165 -2.15 -1.74 0.64
C LEU A 165 -3.61 -1.30 0.76
N VAL A 166 -3.86 -0.20 1.45
CA VAL A 166 -5.18 0.41 1.61
C VAL A 166 -5.07 1.85 1.18
N SER A 167 -5.89 2.29 0.23
CA SER A 167 -5.72 3.59 -0.38
C SER A 167 -7.04 4.27 -0.65
N HIS A 168 -7.04 5.62 -0.66
CA HIS A 168 -8.25 6.41 -0.90
C HIS A 168 -7.98 7.59 -1.82
N SER A 169 -8.91 7.89 -2.75
CA SER A 169 -8.81 9.06 -3.63
C SER A 169 -7.51 9.06 -4.46
N HIS A 170 -6.73 10.15 -4.46
CA HIS A 170 -5.39 10.19 -5.09
C HIS A 170 -4.41 9.17 -4.50
N GLY A 171 -4.66 8.67 -3.28
CA GLY A 171 -3.86 7.61 -2.68
C GLY A 171 -3.90 6.32 -3.49
N VAL A 172 -4.99 6.06 -4.22
CA VAL A 172 -5.12 4.89 -5.12
C VAL A 172 -4.13 4.99 -6.27
N VAL A 173 -4.00 6.17 -6.88
CA VAL A 173 -2.98 6.44 -7.92
C VAL A 173 -1.59 6.12 -7.38
N TRP A 174 -1.26 6.58 -6.16
CA TRP A 174 0.03 6.30 -5.52
C TRP A 174 0.22 4.81 -5.17
N SER A 175 -0.82 4.12 -4.71
CA SER A 175 -0.81 2.67 -4.48
C SER A 175 -0.44 1.92 -5.76
N HIS A 176 -1.03 2.31 -6.90
CA HIS A 176 -0.76 1.68 -8.19
C HIS A 176 0.63 2.03 -8.74
N VAL A 177 1.15 3.22 -8.44
CA VAL A 177 2.56 3.57 -8.66
C VAL A 177 3.50 2.63 -7.89
N ILE A 178 3.17 2.28 -6.65
CA ILE A 178 3.97 1.33 -5.85
C ILE A 178 3.94 -0.06 -6.49
N GLN A 179 2.78 -0.53 -6.93
CA GLN A 179 2.63 -1.80 -7.63
C GLN A 179 3.56 -1.86 -8.85
N TRP A 180 3.59 -0.79 -9.66
CA TRP A 180 4.47 -0.67 -10.82
C TRP A 180 5.96 -0.58 -10.44
N ALA A 181 6.28 0.21 -9.43
CA ALA A 181 7.67 0.46 -9.00
C ALA A 181 8.35 -0.78 -8.40
N LEU A 182 7.58 -1.68 -7.78
CA LEU A 182 8.07 -2.86 -7.07
C LEU A 182 7.46 -4.16 -7.61
N PRO A 183 7.68 -4.52 -8.89
CA PRO A 183 7.06 -5.71 -9.49
C PRO A 183 7.45 -7.02 -8.80
N GLN A 184 8.56 -7.04 -8.07
CA GLN A 184 9.02 -8.19 -7.27
C GLN A 184 8.31 -8.34 -5.92
N LEU A 185 7.63 -7.30 -5.42
CA LEU A 185 6.96 -7.32 -4.13
C LEU A 185 5.59 -8.00 -4.27
N PRO A 186 5.36 -9.18 -3.68
CA PRO A 186 4.03 -9.77 -3.67
C PRO A 186 3.12 -9.00 -2.71
N ILE A 187 2.07 -8.42 -3.26
CA ILE A 187 1.02 -7.73 -2.51
C ILE A 187 -0.15 -8.72 -2.38
N GLU A 188 -0.51 -9.10 -1.15
CA GLU A 188 -1.62 -10.02 -0.93
C GLU A 188 -2.95 -9.34 -1.26
N VAL A 189 -3.16 -8.11 -0.81
CA VAL A 189 -4.39 -7.34 -1.05
C VAL A 189 -4.07 -5.88 -1.35
N ALA A 190 -4.68 -5.31 -2.38
CA ALA A 190 -4.81 -3.87 -2.58
C ALA A 190 -6.29 -3.49 -2.39
N VAL A 191 -6.57 -2.51 -1.54
CA VAL A 191 -7.91 -1.97 -1.28
C VAL A 191 -7.96 -0.54 -1.79
N ASP A 192 -8.84 -0.30 -2.74
CA ASP A 192 -8.98 0.97 -3.44
C ASP A 192 -10.33 1.57 -3.08
N PHE A 193 -10.29 2.57 -2.20
CA PHE A 193 -11.46 3.36 -1.86
C PHE A 193 -11.54 4.55 -2.82
N ASP A 194 -12.46 4.47 -3.76
CA ASP A 194 -12.90 5.53 -4.66
C ASP A 194 -11.72 6.29 -5.29
N GLY A 195 -10.97 5.60 -6.15
CA GLY A 195 -9.79 6.15 -6.84
C GLY A 195 -10.15 7.33 -7.72
N VAL A 196 -9.41 8.44 -7.59
CA VAL A 196 -9.69 9.65 -8.37
C VAL A 196 -8.44 10.16 -9.05
N CYS A 197 -8.52 10.38 -10.36
CA CYS A 197 -7.50 11.07 -11.14
C CYS A 197 -7.79 12.54 -11.41
N ARG A 198 -9.02 12.99 -11.12
CA ARG A 198 -9.41 14.38 -11.26
C ARG A 198 -8.46 15.28 -10.46
N TYR A 199 -8.00 16.37 -11.07
CA TYR A 199 -7.07 17.36 -10.52
C TYR A 199 -5.65 16.85 -10.15
N TRP A 200 -5.31 15.61 -10.51
CA TRP A 200 -4.01 15.01 -10.19
C TRP A 200 -2.82 15.91 -10.50
N GLY A 201 -2.73 16.41 -11.74
CA GLY A 201 -1.60 17.25 -12.18
C GLY A 201 -1.45 18.53 -11.34
N THR A 202 -2.57 19.19 -11.01
CA THR A 202 -2.58 20.42 -10.21
C THR A 202 -2.23 20.16 -8.74
N ASP A 203 -2.81 19.12 -8.14
CA ASP A 203 -2.61 18.79 -6.72
C ASP A 203 -1.22 18.20 -6.46
N ASN A 204 -0.63 17.53 -7.44
CA ASN A 204 0.68 16.87 -7.36
C ASN A 204 1.82 17.61 -8.08
N ALA A 205 1.58 18.79 -8.68
CA ALA A 205 2.60 19.53 -9.43
C ALA A 205 3.93 19.71 -8.66
N ALA A 206 3.84 20.00 -7.37
CA ALA A 206 5.01 20.15 -6.49
C ALA A 206 5.71 18.82 -6.14
N ASP A 207 4.99 17.71 -6.18
CA ASP A 207 5.52 16.36 -5.91
C ASP A 207 6.17 15.75 -7.16
N ILE A 208 5.62 16.07 -8.33
CA ILE A 208 6.09 15.63 -9.65
C ILE A 208 7.45 16.25 -10.02
N THR A 209 7.73 17.48 -9.60
CA THR A 209 8.88 18.26 -10.08
C THR A 209 10.09 18.23 -9.13
N GLY A 210 9.91 17.82 -7.87
CA GLY A 210 10.85 18.20 -6.80
C GLY A 210 11.99 17.21 -6.50
N ASP A 211 11.82 15.92 -6.75
CA ASP A 211 12.56 14.94 -5.91
C ASP A 211 13.26 13.78 -6.64
N GLY A 212 13.25 13.80 -7.98
CA GLY A 212 13.79 12.73 -8.82
C GLY A 212 13.03 11.43 -8.61
N ASN A 213 12.30 10.98 -9.63
CA ASN A 213 11.66 9.67 -9.56
C ASN A 213 12.68 8.57 -9.93
N PRO A 214 13.21 7.78 -8.98
CA PRO A 214 14.22 6.78 -9.31
C PRO A 214 13.63 5.60 -10.11
N TYR A 215 12.31 5.48 -10.13
CA TYR A 215 11.59 4.44 -10.88
C TYR A 215 11.21 4.88 -12.30
N GLN A 216 11.56 6.12 -12.69
CA GLN A 216 11.25 6.69 -14.01
C GLN A 216 9.77 6.63 -14.40
N ILE A 217 8.87 6.50 -13.42
CA ILE A 217 7.43 6.50 -13.62
C ILE A 217 7.01 7.93 -14.01
N PRO A 218 6.21 8.11 -15.08
CA PRO A 218 5.82 9.44 -15.55
C PRO A 218 4.69 10.01 -14.66
N VAL A 219 5.01 10.32 -13.40
CA VAL A 219 4.04 10.75 -12.37
C VAL A 219 3.16 11.91 -12.85
N SER A 220 3.70 12.80 -13.69
CA SER A 220 2.98 13.94 -14.27
C SER A 220 1.77 13.57 -15.12
N SER A 221 1.79 12.40 -15.75
CA SER A 221 0.83 12.03 -16.80
C SER A 221 0.03 10.77 -16.47
N LEU A 222 0.25 10.17 -15.30
CA LEU A 222 -0.46 8.99 -14.80
C LEU A 222 -2.00 9.06 -14.88
N CYS A 223 -2.55 10.26 -14.78
CA CYS A 223 -3.97 10.56 -14.86
C CYS A 223 -4.32 11.21 -16.21
N GLY A 224 -4.22 10.45 -17.29
CA GLY A 224 -4.42 10.90 -18.66
C GLY A 224 -3.60 10.14 -19.71
N GLU A 225 -2.50 9.50 -19.31
CA GLU A 225 -1.84 8.47 -20.11
C GLU A 225 -2.54 7.13 -19.90
N GLN A 226 -3.07 6.58 -20.98
CA GLN A 226 -3.65 5.25 -20.92
C GLN A 226 -2.52 4.22 -20.84
N ILE A 227 -2.40 3.57 -19.69
CA ILE A 227 -1.50 2.45 -19.50
C ILE A 227 -2.07 1.25 -20.26
N THR A 228 -1.32 0.81 -21.27
CA THR A 228 -1.66 -0.35 -22.08
C THR A 228 -0.82 -1.54 -21.66
N GLY A 229 -1.47 -2.61 -21.23
CA GLY A 229 -0.88 -3.94 -21.12
C GLY A 229 -1.58 -4.92 -22.06
N GLY A 230 -1.71 -6.18 -21.65
CA GLY A 230 -2.55 -7.16 -22.37
C GLY A 230 -4.05 -6.84 -22.34
N GLY A 231 -4.47 -5.80 -21.62
CA GLY A 231 -5.86 -5.34 -21.47
C GLY A 231 -6.18 -3.99 -22.12
N THR A 232 -7.35 -3.43 -21.80
CA THR A 232 -7.79 -2.11 -22.28
C THR A 232 -6.95 -0.99 -21.67
N ALA A 233 -6.56 -0.05 -22.51
CA ALA A 233 -5.85 1.16 -22.13
C ALA A 233 -6.65 1.95 -21.08
N ASN A 234 -6.07 2.22 -19.90
CA ASN A 234 -6.80 2.88 -18.80
C ASN A 234 -5.86 3.77 -17.97
N ASP A 235 -6.42 4.70 -17.20
CA ASP A 235 -5.65 5.50 -16.23
C ASP A 235 -5.03 4.57 -15.16
N ILE A 236 -3.90 4.97 -14.57
CA ILE A 236 -3.15 4.09 -13.68
C ILE A 236 -3.97 3.58 -12.48
N GLN A 237 -4.88 4.39 -11.92
CA GLN A 237 -5.67 3.96 -10.77
C GLN A 237 -6.61 2.81 -11.11
N ASN A 238 -6.87 2.57 -12.40
CA ASN A 238 -7.71 1.49 -12.90
C ASN A 238 -6.89 0.27 -13.37
N VAL A 239 -5.57 0.29 -13.19
CA VAL A 239 -4.66 -0.78 -13.66
C VAL A 239 -3.98 -1.48 -12.49
N VAL A 240 -4.40 -2.71 -12.24
CA VAL A 240 -3.87 -3.58 -11.18
C VAL A 240 -2.75 -4.45 -11.76
N PHE A 241 -1.55 -4.35 -11.20
CA PHE A 241 -0.39 -5.10 -11.69
C PHE A 241 -0.38 -6.57 -11.21
N ASP A 242 0.42 -7.40 -11.88
CA ASP A 242 0.44 -8.85 -11.67
C ASP A 242 1.03 -9.27 -10.31
N ASN A 243 1.73 -8.36 -9.62
CA ASN A 243 2.25 -8.58 -8.27
C ASN A 243 1.19 -8.42 -7.17
N VAL A 244 -0.03 -7.99 -7.51
CA VAL A 244 -1.18 -7.95 -6.60
C VAL A 244 -2.00 -9.24 -6.73
N LYS A 245 -2.22 -9.96 -5.64
CA LYS A 245 -3.03 -11.18 -5.69
C LYS A 245 -4.52 -10.88 -5.69
N TRP A 246 -4.98 -10.05 -4.76
CA TRP A 246 -6.37 -9.61 -4.65
C TRP A 246 -6.47 -8.09 -4.71
N ASN A 247 -7.42 -7.57 -5.48
CA ASN A 247 -7.75 -6.16 -5.51
C ASN A 247 -9.23 -5.98 -5.17
N LEU A 248 -9.50 -5.13 -4.18
CA LEU A 248 -10.83 -4.81 -3.67
C LEU A 248 -11.12 -3.35 -3.97
N GLU A 249 -11.97 -3.11 -4.94
CA GLU A 249 -12.34 -1.79 -5.42
C GLU A 249 -13.70 -1.38 -4.85
N ILE A 250 -13.76 -0.17 -4.30
CA ILE A 250 -14.97 0.40 -3.73
C ILE A 250 -15.19 1.76 -4.34
N GLN A 251 -16.08 1.82 -5.33
CA GLN A 251 -16.41 3.05 -6.04
C GLN A 251 -17.55 3.77 -5.32
N ALA A 252 -17.39 5.04 -5.01
CA ALA A 252 -18.48 5.80 -4.39
C ALA A 252 -19.66 5.97 -5.35
N ASP A 253 -20.86 6.07 -4.79
CA ASP A 253 -22.06 6.37 -5.53
C ASP A 253 -22.21 7.89 -5.70
N ASN A 254 -22.38 8.31 -6.94
CA ASN A 254 -22.53 9.71 -7.34
C ASN A 254 -24.00 10.12 -7.55
N THR A 255 -24.96 9.36 -7.02
CA THR A 255 -26.37 9.72 -7.10
C THR A 255 -26.77 10.67 -5.97
N PRO A 256 -27.73 11.59 -6.21
CA PRO A 256 -28.24 12.48 -5.17
C PRO A 256 -28.82 11.75 -3.95
N VAL A 257 -29.34 10.54 -4.15
CA VAL A 257 -29.97 9.71 -3.10
C VAL A 257 -28.94 9.22 -2.09
N CYS A 258 -27.68 9.04 -2.51
CA CYS A 258 -26.59 8.59 -1.65
C CYS A 258 -25.85 9.74 -0.94
N GLY A 259 -26.46 10.94 -0.91
CA GLY A 259 -25.99 12.07 -0.09
C GLY A 259 -24.72 12.73 -0.60
N GLY A 260 -24.37 12.55 -1.88
CA GLY A 260 -23.16 13.11 -2.43
C GLY A 260 -23.30 14.62 -2.71
N LEU A 261 -22.89 15.49 -1.78
CA LEU A 261 -22.47 16.86 -2.14
C LEU A 261 -21.24 16.85 -3.07
N ALA A 262 -20.47 15.74 -3.08
CA ALA A 262 -19.38 15.47 -4.02
C ALA A 262 -19.86 15.26 -5.48
N THR A 263 -21.18 15.09 -5.71
CA THR A 263 -21.75 14.92 -7.06
C THR A 263 -21.64 16.18 -7.92
N LEU A 264 -21.54 17.36 -7.30
CA LEU A 264 -21.33 18.61 -8.04
C LEU A 264 -19.91 18.73 -8.61
N ALA A 265 -18.99 17.87 -8.16
CA ALA A 265 -17.57 18.00 -8.42
C ALA A 265 -16.95 16.83 -9.18
N GLY A 266 -17.73 15.82 -9.60
CA GLY A 266 -17.21 14.65 -10.34
C GLY A 266 -15.97 14.03 -9.71
N VAL A 267 -15.91 14.00 -8.37
CA VAL A 267 -14.85 13.37 -7.58
C VAL A 267 -15.40 12.02 -7.13
N TYR A 268 -15.30 11.04 -8.03
CA TYR A 268 -15.65 9.65 -7.76
C TYR A 268 -14.96 8.79 -8.82
N ASP A 269 -14.80 7.50 -8.53
CA ASP A 269 -14.33 6.51 -9.48
C ASP A 269 -15.49 5.92 -10.27
N GLY A 270 -15.43 6.03 -11.59
CA GLY A 270 -16.47 5.56 -12.50
C GLY A 270 -16.10 4.31 -13.29
N HIS A 271 -14.89 3.78 -13.12
CA HIS A 271 -14.35 2.75 -14.00
C HIS A 271 -13.86 1.57 -13.18
N ASP A 272 -14.25 0.35 -13.54
CA ASP A 272 -13.74 -0.84 -12.89
C ASP A 272 -12.22 -0.98 -13.11
N ASN A 273 -11.54 -1.54 -12.12
CA ASN A 273 -10.16 -1.98 -12.20
C ASN A 273 -9.96 -3.13 -13.20
N TRP A 274 -8.81 -3.15 -13.87
CA TRP A 274 -8.39 -4.18 -14.82
C TRP A 274 -6.99 -4.68 -14.51
N ARG A 275 -6.70 -5.96 -14.79
CA ARG A 275 -5.32 -6.42 -14.72
C ARG A 275 -4.52 -5.82 -15.86
N TYR A 276 -3.28 -5.43 -15.56
CA TYR A 276 -2.30 -5.07 -16.59
C TYR A 276 -2.14 -6.19 -17.64
N SER A 277 -2.18 -7.46 -17.22
CA SER A 277 -2.16 -8.63 -18.11
C SER A 277 -3.46 -8.89 -18.89
N GLY A 278 -4.54 -8.15 -18.65
CA GLY A 278 -5.83 -8.26 -19.35
C GLY A 278 -6.85 -9.23 -18.73
N GLY A 279 -6.49 -9.93 -17.65
CA GLY A 279 -7.42 -10.78 -16.89
C GLY A 279 -8.30 -10.02 -15.89
N THR A 280 -9.25 -10.72 -15.27
CA THR A 280 -10.08 -10.22 -14.16
C THR A 280 -9.90 -11.02 -12.86
N SER A 281 -9.00 -12.01 -12.87
CA SER A 281 -8.77 -12.87 -11.71
C SER A 281 -8.33 -12.06 -10.49
N GLY A 282 -9.00 -12.30 -9.38
CA GLY A 282 -8.73 -11.64 -8.11
C GLY A 282 -9.12 -10.16 -8.04
N LEU A 283 -9.91 -9.65 -9.01
CA LEU A 283 -10.50 -8.32 -8.95
C LEU A 283 -11.93 -8.41 -8.42
N TYR A 284 -12.27 -7.57 -7.44
CA TYR A 284 -13.62 -7.49 -6.89
C TYR A 284 -14.01 -6.03 -6.72
N ALA A 285 -15.16 -5.64 -7.27
CA ALA A 285 -15.68 -4.29 -7.17
C ALA A 285 -17.01 -4.24 -6.43
N LEU A 286 -17.21 -3.18 -5.65
CA LEU A 286 -18.50 -2.82 -5.06
C LEU A 286 -18.79 -1.33 -5.30
N ARG A 287 -20.04 -1.03 -5.65
CA ARG A 287 -20.58 0.34 -5.72
C ARG A 287 -21.62 0.53 -4.61
N PRO A 288 -21.22 0.77 -3.36
CA PRO A 288 -22.17 1.01 -2.28
C PRO A 288 -22.78 2.41 -2.37
N CYS A 289 -23.92 2.62 -1.71
CA CYS A 289 -24.50 3.96 -1.49
C CYS A 289 -23.70 4.76 -0.44
N ASP A 290 -22.40 4.94 -0.69
CA ASP A 290 -21.43 5.71 0.07
C ASP A 290 -20.89 6.83 -0.82
N ASN A 291 -20.56 7.99 -0.25
CA ASN A 291 -19.91 9.07 -1.01
C ASN A 291 -18.38 9.00 -0.85
N HIS A 292 -17.65 9.71 -1.72
CA HIS A 292 -16.18 9.78 -1.71
C HIS A 292 -15.60 9.94 -0.30
N MET A 293 -16.17 10.85 0.51
CA MET A 293 -15.62 11.16 1.83
C MET A 293 -15.86 10.08 2.88
N THR A 294 -16.96 9.35 2.74
CA THR A 294 -17.44 8.43 3.78
C THR A 294 -17.15 6.98 3.44
N VAL A 295 -16.75 6.66 2.22
CA VAL A 295 -16.51 5.29 1.76
C VAL A 295 -15.48 4.55 2.63
N ILE A 296 -14.54 5.28 3.24
CA ILE A 296 -13.52 4.78 4.17
C ILE A 296 -14.00 4.60 5.62
N HIS A 297 -15.22 5.01 5.97
CA HIS A 297 -15.67 4.99 7.37
C HIS A 297 -16.02 3.55 7.83
N PRO A 298 -15.65 3.15 9.06
CA PRO A 298 -15.89 1.80 9.61
C PRO A 298 -17.33 1.29 9.53
N ASN A 299 -18.32 2.19 9.65
CA ASN A 299 -19.74 1.85 9.68
C ASN A 299 -20.42 1.85 8.30
N ARG A 300 -19.66 2.02 7.21
CA ARG A 300 -20.20 2.13 5.85
C ARG A 300 -20.14 0.80 5.10
N SER A 301 -20.92 0.73 4.02
CA SER A 301 -21.17 -0.53 3.30
C SER A 301 -19.92 -1.00 2.57
N GLY A 302 -19.18 -0.07 1.97
CA GLY A 302 -17.87 -0.33 1.36
C GLY A 302 -16.88 -0.97 2.34
N MET A 303 -16.74 -0.36 3.52
CA MET A 303 -15.85 -0.89 4.56
C MET A 303 -16.29 -2.26 5.08
N LYS A 304 -17.60 -2.49 5.24
CA LYS A 304 -18.12 -3.80 5.61
C LYS A 304 -17.74 -4.88 4.59
N PHE A 305 -17.87 -4.57 3.30
CA PHE A 305 -17.47 -5.48 2.21
C PHE A 305 -15.98 -5.83 2.27
N VAL A 306 -15.11 -4.83 2.48
CA VAL A 306 -13.67 -5.06 2.64
C VAL A 306 -13.40 -5.98 3.81
N ARG A 307 -13.96 -5.69 4.99
CA ARG A 307 -13.76 -6.54 6.18
C ARG A 307 -14.20 -7.97 5.96
N ASP A 308 -15.37 -8.18 5.38
CA ASP A 308 -15.90 -9.53 5.17
C ASP A 308 -15.05 -10.30 4.14
N THR A 309 -14.54 -9.62 3.12
CA THR A 309 -13.62 -10.21 2.15
C THR A 309 -12.26 -10.54 2.76
N LEU A 310 -11.72 -9.67 3.61
CA LEU A 310 -10.46 -9.94 4.32
C LEU A 310 -10.54 -11.19 5.21
N LYS A 311 -11.68 -11.46 5.86
CA LYS A 311 -11.87 -12.71 6.63
C LYS A 311 -11.79 -13.97 5.76
N ILE A 312 -12.13 -13.87 4.48
CA ILE A 312 -12.03 -14.98 3.52
C ILE A 312 -10.59 -15.14 3.05
N ILE A 313 -9.92 -14.02 2.73
CA ILE A 313 -8.52 -14.02 2.24
C ILE A 313 -7.54 -14.44 3.36
N PHE A 314 -7.82 -14.06 4.59
CA PHE A 314 -7.07 -14.40 5.79
C PHE A 314 -7.90 -15.35 6.66
N PRO A 315 -7.98 -16.65 6.31
CA PRO A 315 -8.79 -17.59 7.06
C PRO A 315 -8.24 -17.79 8.48
N LYS A 316 -9.14 -18.12 9.42
CA LYS A 316 -8.80 -18.37 10.81
C LYS A 316 -7.68 -19.40 10.97
N ARG A 317 -6.64 -19.05 11.73
CA ARG A 317 -5.54 -19.93 12.15
C ARG A 317 -5.85 -20.73 13.41
#